data_AF-A0A965IT88-F1
#
_entry.id   AF-A0A965IT88-F1
#
_cell.length_a   1.000
_cell.length_b   1.000
_cell.length_c   1.000
_cell.angle_alpha   90.00
_cell.angle_beta   90.00
_cell.angle_gamma   90.00
#
_symmetry.space_group_name_H-M   'P 1'
#
loop_
_entity.id
_entity.type
_entity.pdbx_description
1 polymer ?
#
loop_
_entity_poly.entity_id
_entity_poly.type
_entity_poly.pdbx_seq_one_letter_code
_entity_poly.pdbx_strand_id
1 'polypeptide(L)'
;MSAQNNPQSAAIESAVAEAVAQIAAAVSVEDLRVVVNAATGKKGQLAAIKAGLGKITDVEERKIVGQAVNDALILVQQAAESRTTDLKRESFAGAIAADRVDMSELALGAAASNRRGRMHLVTQSIERLEDVFVGLGFQIAEG
;
A
#
# COMPACT_ATOMS: atom_id res chain seq x y z
N MET A 1 -6.09 45.59 0.28
CA MET A 1 -5.53 44.95 1.49
C MET A 1 -6.66 44.59 2.47
N SER A 2 -7.74 43.95 2.01
CA SER A 2 -9.02 43.95 2.75
C SER A 2 -9.64 42.58 3.01
N ALA A 3 -8.94 41.48 2.74
CA ALA A 3 -9.59 40.16 2.64
C ALA A 3 -9.03 39.07 3.59
N GLN A 4 -8.48 39.44 4.76
CA GLN A 4 -7.84 38.46 5.67
C GLN A 4 -8.49 38.29 7.05
N ASN A 5 -9.67 38.86 7.31
CA ASN A 5 -10.31 38.70 8.62
C ASN A 5 -11.80 38.31 8.52
N ASN A 6 -12.11 37.35 7.65
CA ASN A 6 -13.46 36.77 7.61
C ASN A 6 -13.55 35.63 8.64
N PRO A 7 -14.46 35.68 9.64
CA PRO A 7 -14.62 34.62 10.64
C PRO A 7 -14.86 33.22 10.05
N GLN A 8 -15.32 33.12 8.81
CA GLN A 8 -15.49 31.83 8.13
C GLN A 8 -14.17 31.17 7.71
N SER A 9 -13.11 31.94 7.43
CA SER A 9 -11.81 31.39 7.03
C SER A 9 -11.12 30.64 8.18
N ALA A 10 -11.07 31.25 9.37
CA ALA A 10 -10.55 30.61 10.58
C ALA A 10 -11.33 29.35 10.99
N ALA A 11 -12.65 29.34 10.76
CA ALA A 11 -13.48 28.16 11.01
C ALA A 11 -13.16 26.99 10.06
N ILE A 12 -12.86 27.29 8.78
CA ILE A 12 -12.45 26.27 7.80
C ILE A 12 -11.10 25.68 8.19
N GLU A 13 -10.12 26.52 8.54
CA GLU A 13 -8.79 26.05 8.95
C GLU A 13 -8.84 25.15 10.20
N SER A 14 -9.61 25.55 11.22
CA SER A 14 -9.81 24.73 12.42
C SER A 14 -10.47 23.39 12.10
N ALA A 15 -11.51 23.39 11.25
CA ALA A 15 -12.21 22.17 10.84
C ALA A 15 -11.30 21.21 10.05
N VAL A 16 -10.43 21.75 9.19
CA VAL A 16 -9.43 20.97 8.45
C VAL A 16 -8.39 20.38 9.41
N ALA A 17 -7.85 21.18 10.33
CA ALA A 17 -6.87 20.71 11.29
C ALA A 17 -7.41 19.58 12.17
N GLU A 18 -8.66 19.71 12.64
CA GLU A 18 -9.32 18.67 13.44
C GLU A 18 -9.58 17.40 12.61
N ALA A 19 -10.07 17.54 11.38
CA ALA A 19 -10.31 16.40 10.49
C ALA A 19 -9.01 15.65 10.15
N VAL A 20 -7.91 16.38 9.86
CA VAL A 20 -6.59 15.79 9.59
C VAL A 20 -6.04 15.07 10.82
N ALA A 21 -6.19 15.65 12.01
CA ALA A 21 -5.77 15.00 13.26
C ALA A 21 -6.55 13.71 13.54
N GLN A 22 -7.86 13.72 13.33
CA GLN A 22 -8.69 12.50 13.48
C GLN A 22 -8.36 11.44 12.42
N ILE A 23 -8.09 11.86 11.17
CA ILE A 23 -7.62 10.96 10.10
C ILE A 23 -6.29 10.31 10.48
N ALA A 24 -5.34 11.09 10.99
CA ALA A 24 -4.05 10.56 11.45
C ALA A 24 -4.20 9.57 12.61
N ALA A 25 -5.14 9.82 13.52
CA ALA A 25 -5.42 8.96 14.67
C ALA A 25 -6.22 7.67 14.32
N ALA A 26 -6.77 7.55 13.11
CA ALA A 26 -7.52 6.37 12.71
C ALA A 26 -6.62 5.13 12.67
N VAL A 27 -7.08 4.05 13.32
CA VAL A 27 -6.32 2.80 13.51
C VAL A 27 -6.71 1.73 12.50
N SER A 28 -7.91 1.84 11.91
CA SER A 28 -8.41 0.90 10.89
C SER A 28 -9.01 1.63 9.71
N VAL A 29 -9.13 0.91 8.58
CA VAL A 29 -9.78 1.44 7.37
C VAL A 29 -11.26 1.77 7.65
N GLU A 30 -11.92 1.01 8.52
CA GLU A 30 -13.31 1.26 8.88
C GLU A 30 -13.45 2.50 9.77
N ASP A 31 -12.56 2.68 10.75
CA ASP A 31 -12.50 3.89 11.58
C ASP A 31 -12.22 5.12 10.73
N LEU A 32 -11.30 5.00 9.78
CA LEU A 32 -10.98 6.08 8.84
C LEU A 32 -12.22 6.47 8.01
N ARG A 33 -13.04 5.51 7.56
CA ARG A 33 -14.30 5.80 6.86
C ARG A 33 -15.29 6.53 7.75
N VAL A 34 -15.40 6.14 9.03
CA VAL A 34 -16.27 6.83 10.00
C VAL A 34 -15.82 8.28 10.19
N VAL A 35 -14.52 8.50 10.39
CA VAL A 35 -13.95 9.85 10.55
C VAL A 35 -14.15 10.72 9.30
N VAL A 36 -13.84 10.19 8.12
CA VAL A 36 -14.01 10.93 6.85
C VAL A 36 -15.48 11.26 6.60
N ASN A 37 -16.40 10.32 6.88
CA ASN A 37 -17.83 10.57 6.76
C ASN A 37 -18.32 11.60 7.79
N ALA A 38 -17.75 11.65 8.99
CA ALA A 38 -18.07 12.66 9.99
C ALA A 38 -17.61 14.06 9.56
N ALA A 39 -16.42 14.16 8.95
CA ALA A 39 -15.85 15.42 8.48
C ALA A 39 -16.50 15.96 7.20
N THR A 40 -16.78 15.09 6.22
CA THR A 40 -17.25 15.47 4.87
C THR A 40 -18.74 15.23 4.62
N GLY A 41 -19.41 14.46 5.48
CA GLY A 41 -20.81 14.10 5.34
C GLY A 41 -21.77 15.27 5.56
N LYS A 42 -23.08 15.03 5.33
CA LYS A 42 -24.14 16.07 5.40
C LYS A 42 -24.25 16.79 6.75
N LYS A 43 -23.69 16.25 7.83
CA LYS A 43 -23.64 16.85 9.18
C LYS A 43 -22.27 17.42 9.55
N GLY A 44 -21.27 17.30 8.67
CA GLY A 44 -19.91 17.78 8.92
C GLY A 44 -19.81 19.29 8.86
N GLN A 45 -18.87 19.86 9.61
CA GLN A 45 -18.66 21.31 9.67
C GLN A 45 -18.37 21.91 8.28
N LEU A 46 -17.58 21.22 7.45
CA LEU A 46 -17.26 21.64 6.08
C LEU A 46 -18.50 21.63 5.16
N ALA A 47 -19.40 20.65 5.31
CA ALA A 47 -20.65 20.58 4.55
C ALA A 47 -21.65 21.67 4.98
N ALA A 48 -21.69 22.01 6.27
CA ALA A 48 -22.51 23.10 6.80
C ALA A 48 -22.06 24.48 6.27
N ILE A 49 -20.74 24.71 6.22
CA ILE A 49 -20.15 25.93 5.63
C ILE A 49 -20.46 26.00 4.13
N LYS A 50 -20.33 24.87 3.42
CA LYS A 50 -20.69 24.78 1.99
C LYS A 50 -22.17 25.11 1.73
N ALA A 51 -23.09 24.60 2.56
CA ALA A 51 -24.51 24.91 2.45
C ALA A 51 -24.82 26.39 2.80
N GLY A 52 -24.02 27.00 3.66
CA GLY A 52 -24.11 28.41 4.05
C GLY A 52 -23.72 29.40 2.96
N LEU A 53 -22.95 29.00 1.95
CA LEU A 53 -22.51 29.85 0.84
C LEU A 53 -23.67 30.53 0.09
N GLY A 54 -24.83 29.88 0.02
CA GLY A 54 -26.03 30.43 -0.63
C GLY A 54 -26.64 31.64 0.08
N LYS A 55 -26.26 31.91 1.34
CA LYS A 55 -26.75 33.04 2.15
C LYS A 55 -25.87 34.29 2.00
N ILE A 56 -24.66 34.15 1.47
CA ILE A 56 -23.73 35.27 1.28
C ILE A 56 -24.20 36.07 0.07
N THR A 57 -24.59 37.32 0.27
CA THR A 57 -25.15 38.18 -0.80
C THR A 57 -24.05 38.81 -1.66
N ASP A 58 -22.85 39.00 -1.10
CA ASP A 58 -21.68 39.49 -1.83
C ASP A 58 -21.04 38.41 -2.71
N VAL A 59 -20.78 38.73 -3.97
CA VAL A 59 -20.33 37.76 -4.98
C VAL A 59 -18.83 37.47 -4.83
N GLU A 60 -18.03 38.48 -4.50
CA GLU A 60 -16.58 38.32 -4.31
C GLU A 60 -16.28 37.52 -3.05
N GLU A 61 -16.93 37.83 -1.93
CA GLU A 61 -16.79 37.07 -0.69
C GLU A 61 -17.26 35.61 -0.85
N ARG A 62 -18.38 35.37 -1.55
CA ARG A 62 -18.87 34.01 -1.83
C ARG A 62 -17.88 33.20 -2.65
N LYS A 63 -17.19 33.82 -3.61
CA LYS A 63 -16.18 33.15 -4.45
C LYS A 63 -14.95 32.75 -3.63
N ILE A 64 -14.44 33.65 -2.77
CA ILE A 64 -13.29 33.39 -1.91
C ILE A 64 -13.59 32.25 -0.92
N VAL A 65 -14.72 32.33 -0.21
CA VAL A 65 -15.11 31.29 0.76
C VAL A 65 -15.41 29.97 0.06
N GLY A 66 -16.06 30.00 -1.11
CA GLY A 66 -16.35 28.79 -1.88
C GLY A 66 -15.09 28.06 -2.35
N GLN A 67 -14.07 28.81 -2.76
CA GLN A 67 -12.77 28.25 -3.11
C GLN A 67 -12.08 27.64 -1.88
N ALA A 68 -12.02 28.37 -0.77
CA ALA A 68 -11.42 27.88 0.47
C ALA A 68 -12.07 26.58 0.99
N VAL A 69 -13.40 26.45 0.89
CA VAL A 69 -14.13 25.22 1.27
C VAL A 69 -13.80 24.05 0.34
N ASN A 70 -13.70 24.29 -0.97
CA ASN A 70 -13.33 23.24 -1.91
C ASN A 70 -11.88 22.79 -1.69
N ASP A 71 -10.96 23.73 -1.48
CA ASP A 71 -9.55 23.42 -1.21
C ASP A 71 -9.43 22.62 0.11
N ALA A 72 -10.18 23.01 1.14
CA ALA A 72 -10.27 22.26 2.39
C ALA A 72 -10.77 20.82 2.21
N LEU A 73 -11.83 20.62 1.41
CA LEU A 73 -12.34 19.28 1.09
C LEU A 73 -11.31 18.42 0.34
N ILE A 74 -10.57 19.02 -0.60
CA ILE A 74 -9.50 18.34 -1.34
C ILE A 74 -8.38 17.92 -0.37
N LEU A 75 -7.95 18.80 0.53
CA LEU A 75 -6.91 18.48 1.53
C LEU A 75 -7.32 17.31 2.44
N VAL A 76 -8.56 17.32 2.94
CA VAL A 76 -9.09 16.24 3.77
C VAL A 76 -9.16 14.92 2.99
N GLN A 77 -9.57 14.96 1.72
CA GLN A 77 -9.62 13.78 0.85
C GLN A 77 -8.22 13.21 0.59
N GLN A 78 -7.23 14.07 0.30
CA GLN A 78 -5.85 13.65 0.11
C GLN A 78 -5.23 13.03 1.37
N ALA A 79 -5.49 13.63 2.53
CA ALA A 79 -5.04 13.07 3.81
C ALA A 79 -5.66 11.68 4.07
N ALA A 80 -6.96 11.52 3.76
CA ALA A 80 -7.65 10.24 3.88
C ALA A 80 -7.09 9.17 2.93
N GLU A 81 -6.80 9.52 1.69
CA GLU A 81 -6.20 8.60 0.71
C GLU A 81 -4.79 8.16 1.11
N SER A 82 -3.96 9.09 1.60
CA SER A 82 -2.64 8.77 2.15
C SER A 82 -2.76 7.79 3.31
N ARG A 83 -3.59 8.10 4.30
CA ARG A 83 -3.76 7.25 5.49
C ARG A 83 -4.33 5.88 5.14
N THR A 84 -5.26 5.80 4.17
CA THR A 84 -5.80 4.54 3.67
C THR A 84 -4.69 3.66 3.09
N THR A 85 -3.77 4.27 2.32
CA THR A 85 -2.66 3.56 1.71
C THR A 85 -1.71 3.03 2.77
N ASP A 86 -1.42 3.82 3.80
CA ASP A 86 -0.52 3.41 4.88
C ASP A 86 -1.11 2.28 5.72
N LEU A 87 -2.38 2.39 6.12
CA LEU A 87 -3.08 1.33 6.87
C LEU A 87 -3.15 0.01 6.09
N LYS A 88 -3.35 0.07 4.77
CA LYS A 88 -3.32 -1.14 3.92
C LYS A 88 -1.93 -1.74 3.82
N ARG A 89 -0.89 -0.91 3.75
CA ARG A 89 0.51 -1.39 3.76
C ARG A 89 0.85 -2.05 5.07
N GLU A 90 0.48 -1.43 6.20
CA GLU A 90 0.67 -1.99 7.54
C GLU A 90 -0.05 -3.32 7.70
N SER A 91 -1.33 -3.41 7.30
CA SER A 91 -2.08 -4.66 7.39
C SER A 91 -1.49 -5.76 6.52
N PHE A 92 -1.05 -5.42 5.30
CA PHE A 92 -0.44 -6.36 4.37
C PHE A 92 0.93 -6.85 4.87
N ALA A 93 1.77 -5.96 5.40
CA ALA A 93 3.04 -6.33 6.00
C ALA A 93 2.84 -7.23 7.23
N GLY A 94 1.82 -6.94 8.07
CA GLY A 94 1.43 -7.79 9.18
C GLY A 94 1.02 -9.19 8.74
N ALA A 95 0.21 -9.30 7.68
CA ALA A 95 -0.19 -10.58 7.10
C ALA A 95 1.01 -11.37 6.56
N ILE A 96 1.92 -10.74 5.81
CA ILE A 96 3.15 -11.39 5.33
C ILE A 96 4.00 -11.91 6.48
N ALA A 97 4.15 -11.13 7.56
CA ALA A 97 4.94 -11.53 8.71
C ALA A 97 4.33 -12.73 9.44
N ALA A 98 2.98 -12.77 9.56
CA ALA A 98 2.26 -13.90 10.14
C ALA A 98 2.33 -15.16 9.28
N ASP A 99 2.24 -15.02 7.96
CA ASP A 99 2.27 -16.13 7.00
C ASP A 99 3.69 -16.52 6.57
N ARG A 100 4.72 -16.08 7.28
CA ARG A 100 6.12 -16.31 6.92
C ARG A 100 6.49 -17.78 7.10
N VAL A 101 6.58 -18.52 6.00
CA VAL A 101 7.04 -19.92 5.97
C VAL A 101 8.54 -20.00 5.71
N ASP A 102 9.23 -20.93 6.36
CA ASP A 102 10.63 -21.25 6.06
C ASP A 102 10.74 -22.10 4.80
N MET A 103 11.17 -21.46 3.70
CA MET A 103 11.35 -22.12 2.41
C MET A 103 12.48 -23.16 2.42
N SER A 104 13.45 -23.07 3.33
CA SER A 104 14.59 -24.00 3.37
C SER A 104 14.18 -25.38 3.88
N GLU A 105 13.31 -25.45 4.89
CA GLU A 105 12.73 -26.69 5.39
C GLU A 105 11.83 -27.34 4.33
N LEU A 106 11.02 -26.54 3.64
CA LEU A 106 10.14 -27.03 2.57
C LEU A 106 10.94 -27.61 1.39
N ALA A 107 12.04 -26.95 1.00
CA ALA A 107 12.93 -27.41 -0.06
C ALA A 107 13.66 -28.70 0.31
N LEU A 108 14.08 -28.85 1.57
CA LEU A 108 14.70 -30.08 2.07
C LEU A 108 13.72 -31.26 2.05
N GLY A 109 12.45 -31.02 2.44
CA GLY A 109 11.39 -32.03 2.35
C GLY A 109 11.12 -32.49 0.91
N ALA A 110 11.02 -31.57 -0.03
CA ALA A 110 10.82 -31.88 -1.45
C ALA A 110 12.06 -32.54 -2.11
N ALA A 111 13.26 -32.14 -1.73
CA ALA A 111 14.51 -32.76 -2.19
C ALA A 111 14.68 -34.19 -1.66
N ALA A 112 14.12 -34.49 -0.49
CA ALA A 112 14.12 -35.84 0.05
C ALA A 112 13.24 -36.81 -0.75
N SER A 113 12.11 -36.35 -1.31
CA SER A 113 11.24 -37.20 -2.15
C SER A 113 11.75 -37.36 -3.58
N ASN A 114 12.41 -36.34 -4.12
CA ASN A 114 12.96 -36.33 -5.48
C ASN A 114 14.46 -36.57 -5.51
N ARG A 115 14.94 -37.58 -4.78
CA ARG A 115 16.35 -37.96 -4.85
C ARG A 115 16.68 -38.43 -6.27
N ARG A 116 17.58 -37.70 -6.92
CA ARG A 116 18.18 -38.15 -8.18
C ARG A 116 18.87 -39.49 -7.95
N GLY A 117 18.60 -40.44 -8.85
CA GLY A 117 19.36 -41.68 -8.91
C GLY A 117 20.85 -41.40 -9.13
N ARG A 118 21.69 -42.36 -8.74
CA ARG A 118 23.15 -42.32 -8.95
C ARG A 118 23.52 -43.47 -9.86
N MET A 119 24.40 -43.22 -10.82
CA MET A 119 24.94 -44.28 -11.65
C MET A 119 25.76 -45.25 -10.80
N HIS A 120 25.80 -46.54 -11.16
CA HIS A 120 26.61 -47.52 -10.46
C HIS A 120 28.11 -47.18 -10.55
N LEU A 121 28.89 -47.47 -9.51
CA LEU A 121 30.32 -47.11 -9.45
C LEU A 121 31.12 -47.72 -10.60
N VAL A 122 30.78 -48.94 -11.00
CA VAL A 122 31.42 -49.62 -12.14
C VAL A 122 31.15 -48.85 -13.42
N THR A 123 29.90 -48.46 -13.68
CA THR A 123 29.55 -47.72 -14.90
C THR A 123 30.19 -46.34 -14.94
N GLN A 124 30.23 -45.62 -13.81
CA GLN A 124 30.97 -44.34 -13.72
C GLN A 124 32.46 -44.50 -14.02
N SER A 125 33.04 -45.64 -13.61
CA SER A 125 34.45 -45.93 -13.85
C SER A 125 34.72 -46.27 -15.32
N ILE A 126 33.81 -47.01 -15.95
CA ILE A 126 33.85 -47.34 -17.38
C ILE A 126 33.74 -46.07 -18.21
N GLU A 127 32.70 -45.25 -18.02
CA GLU A 127 32.52 -43.99 -18.76
C GLU A 127 33.73 -43.06 -18.62
N ARG A 128 34.27 -42.92 -17.39
CA ARG A 128 35.47 -42.09 -17.17
C ARG A 128 36.70 -42.63 -17.92
N LEU A 129 36.84 -43.94 -18.02
CA LEU A 129 37.94 -44.56 -18.77
C LEU A 129 37.75 -44.37 -20.27
N GLU A 130 36.53 -44.61 -20.75
CA GLU A 130 36.11 -44.38 -22.14
C GLU A 130 36.39 -42.95 -22.59
N ASP A 131 36.00 -41.95 -21.80
CA ASP A 131 36.26 -40.53 -22.08
C ASP A 131 37.75 -40.24 -22.33
N VAL A 132 38.65 -40.86 -21.55
CA VAL A 132 40.10 -40.68 -21.70
C VAL A 132 40.58 -41.28 -23.03
N PHE A 133 40.16 -42.49 -23.37
CA PHE A 133 40.60 -43.16 -24.59
C PHE A 133 40.00 -42.52 -25.85
N VAL A 134 38.75 -42.05 -25.78
CA VAL A 134 38.13 -41.25 -26.84
C VAL A 134 38.91 -39.95 -27.05
N GLY A 135 39.32 -39.28 -25.97
CA GLY A 135 40.18 -38.09 -26.04
C GLY A 135 41.54 -38.34 -26.69
N LEU A 136 42.02 -39.59 -26.66
CA LEU A 136 43.25 -40.04 -27.34
C LEU A 136 43.02 -40.49 -28.79
N GLY A 137 41.79 -40.42 -29.29
CA GLY A 137 41.43 -40.78 -30.66
C GLY A 137 41.03 -42.24 -30.88
N PHE A 138 40.82 -43.00 -29.81
CA PHE A 138 40.30 -44.37 -29.90
C PHE A 138 38.77 -44.37 -30.05
N GLN A 139 38.24 -45.43 -30.66
CA GLN A 139 36.79 -45.67 -30.78
C GLN A 139 36.40 -46.85 -29.88
N ILE A 140 35.23 -46.73 -29.23
CA ILE A 140 34.68 -47.77 -28.37
C ILE A 140 33.89 -48.74 -29.25
N ALA A 141 34.13 -50.04 -29.07
CA ALA A 141 33.37 -51.10 -29.72
C ALA A 141 32.68 -51.95 -28.66
N GLU A 142 31.34 -52.04 -28.74
CA GLU A 142 30.51 -52.90 -27.88
C GLU A 142 30.09 -54.16 -28.65
N GLY A 143 30.04 -55.31 -27.97
CA GLY A 143 29.68 -56.62 -28.54
C GLY A 143 29.14 -57.58 -27.51
#